data_AF-A0A522R1Z3-F1
#
_entry.id   AF-A0A522R1Z3-F1
#
_cell.length_a   1.000
_cell.length_b   1.000
_cell.length_c   1.000
_cell.angle_alpha   90.00
_cell.angle_beta   90.00
_cell.angle_gamma   90.00
#
_symmetry.space_group_name_H-M   'P 1'
#
loop_
_entity.id
_entity.type
_entity.pdbx_description
1 polymer ?
#
loop_
_entity_poly.entity_id
_entity_poly.type
_entity_poly.pdbx_seq_one_letter_code
_entity_poly.pdbx_strand_id
1 'polypeptide(L)'
;MAQNKKHITPENITEWLSSTGFLFPRNEVELERFEKLYGDVDFGLTGKEIDPDKIINGTFREKKILKMPNEIKQEEISPYRMAARNGNNLPKHIMDKIKKNQSKPKDDSSESEDTNK
;
A
#
# COMPACT_ATOMS: atom_id res chain seq x y z
N MET A 1 -12.22 -44.24 -19.57
CA MET A 1 -11.93 -43.11 -18.66
C MET A 1 -10.42 -42.93 -18.64
N ALA A 2 -9.89 -41.80 -19.12
CA ALA A 2 -8.45 -41.56 -19.11
C ALA A 2 -7.99 -41.33 -17.66
N GLN A 3 -7.29 -42.29 -17.10
CA GLN A 3 -6.64 -42.14 -15.80
C GLN A 3 -5.53 -41.09 -15.96
N ASN A 4 -5.65 -39.97 -15.26
CA ASN A 4 -4.68 -38.87 -15.33
C ASN A 4 -3.42 -39.30 -14.55
N LYS A 5 -2.42 -39.85 -15.25
CA LYS A 5 -1.15 -40.34 -14.68
C LYS A 5 -0.21 -39.19 -14.28
N LYS A 6 -0.69 -38.19 -13.54
CA LYS A 6 0.18 -37.14 -13.00
C LYS A 6 0.77 -37.61 -11.69
N HIS A 7 1.91 -38.30 -11.76
CA HIS A 7 2.66 -38.72 -10.58
C HIS A 7 3.58 -37.55 -10.14
N ILE A 8 3.05 -36.68 -9.29
CA ILE A 8 3.84 -35.60 -8.68
C ILE A 8 4.61 -36.20 -7.51
N THR A 9 5.92 -36.12 -7.56
CA THR A 9 6.84 -36.60 -6.53
C THR A 9 7.72 -35.44 -6.02
N PRO A 10 8.34 -35.55 -4.85
CA PRO A 10 9.21 -34.49 -4.32
C PRO A 10 10.36 -34.12 -5.28
N GLU A 11 10.82 -35.06 -6.10
CA GLU A 11 11.93 -34.86 -7.04
C GLU A 11 11.48 -34.04 -8.26
N ASN A 12 10.23 -34.21 -8.72
CA ASN A 12 9.72 -33.54 -9.92
C ASN A 12 8.87 -32.30 -9.61
N ILE A 13 8.64 -31.98 -8.33
CA ILE A 13 7.80 -30.84 -7.94
C ILE A 13 8.34 -29.52 -8.47
N THR A 14 9.66 -29.36 -8.53
CA THR A 14 10.29 -28.12 -9.03
C THR A 14 10.06 -27.93 -10.52
N GLU A 15 10.07 -29.02 -11.29
CA GLU A 15 9.78 -29.01 -12.73
C GLU A 15 8.32 -28.64 -12.99
N TRP A 16 7.39 -29.17 -12.17
CA TRP A 16 5.98 -28.81 -12.25
C TRP A 16 5.73 -27.35 -11.87
N LEU A 17 6.34 -26.86 -10.79
CA LEU A 17 6.24 -25.45 -10.38
C LEU A 17 6.76 -24.50 -11.46
N SER A 18 7.86 -24.87 -12.12
CA SER A 18 8.44 -24.08 -13.22
C SER A 18 7.56 -24.12 -14.47
N SER A 19 7.05 -25.30 -14.84
CA SER A 19 6.17 -25.46 -16.01
C SER A 19 4.79 -24.79 -15.84
N THR A 20 4.35 -24.60 -14.61
CA THR A 20 3.06 -23.95 -14.28
C THR A 20 3.21 -22.47 -13.94
N GLY A 21 4.42 -21.91 -14.02
CA GLY A 21 4.66 -20.48 -13.83
C GLY A 21 4.74 -20.00 -12.38
N PHE A 22 4.74 -20.91 -11.39
CA PHE A 22 5.05 -20.54 -9.99
C PHE A 22 6.55 -20.26 -9.81
N LEU A 23 7.38 -20.84 -10.67
CA LEU A 23 8.81 -20.56 -10.80
C LEU A 23 9.13 -20.27 -12.27
N PHE A 24 10.30 -19.69 -12.54
CA PHE A 24 10.77 -19.48 -13.90
C PHE A 24 11.19 -20.82 -14.55
N PRO A 25 10.83 -21.06 -15.83
CA PRO A 25 11.34 -22.19 -16.59
C PRO A 25 12.87 -22.18 -16.65
N ARG A 26 13.50 -23.33 -16.38
CA ARG A 26 14.96 -23.51 -16.41
C ARG A 26 15.43 -24.19 -17.69
N ASN A 27 14.55 -24.99 -18.31
CA ASN A 27 14.84 -25.78 -19.51
C ASN A 27 13.75 -25.56 -20.58
N GLU A 28 14.08 -25.86 -21.84
CA GLU A 28 13.16 -25.71 -22.98
C GLU A 28 11.85 -26.50 -22.79
N VAL A 29 11.90 -27.70 -22.23
CA VAL A 29 10.71 -28.55 -21.99
C VAL A 29 9.76 -27.93 -20.94
N GLU A 30 10.29 -27.22 -19.95
CA GLU A 30 9.47 -26.49 -18.97
C GLU A 30 8.83 -25.26 -19.63
N LEU A 31 9.57 -24.58 -20.51
CA LEU A 31 9.10 -23.41 -21.25
C LEU A 31 7.99 -23.77 -22.24
N GLU A 32 8.17 -24.81 -23.06
CA GLU A 32 7.15 -25.27 -24.00
C GLU A 32 5.85 -25.67 -23.27
N ARG A 33 5.96 -26.27 -22.08
CA ARG A 33 4.78 -26.60 -21.25
C ARG A 33 4.10 -25.35 -20.75
N PHE A 34 4.85 -24.37 -20.28
CA PHE A 34 4.33 -23.08 -19.84
C PHE A 34 3.61 -22.35 -20.98
N GLU A 35 4.23 -22.24 -22.15
CA GLU A 35 3.64 -21.63 -23.34
C GLU A 35 2.36 -22.34 -23.77
N LYS A 36 2.30 -23.66 -23.68
CA LYS A 36 1.07 -24.41 -23.97
C LYS A 36 -0.03 -24.19 -22.93
N LEU A 37 0.33 -24.01 -21.66
CA LEU A 37 -0.62 -23.77 -20.57
C LEU A 37 -1.23 -22.36 -20.64
N TYR A 38 -0.43 -21.38 -21.05
CA TYR A 38 -0.77 -19.96 -21.00
C TYR A 38 -0.88 -19.28 -22.37
N GLY A 39 -0.71 -20.01 -23.47
CA GLY A 39 -0.69 -19.44 -24.82
C GLY A 39 -1.99 -18.77 -25.25
N ASP A 40 -3.13 -19.27 -24.74
CA ASP A 40 -4.46 -18.72 -25.04
C ASP A 40 -4.96 -17.75 -23.94
N VAL A 41 -4.14 -17.49 -22.92
CA VAL A 41 -4.53 -16.62 -21.81
C VAL A 41 -4.27 -15.17 -22.19
N ASP A 42 -5.34 -14.41 -22.39
CA ASP A 42 -5.25 -12.95 -22.51
C ASP A 42 -4.97 -12.35 -21.13
N PHE A 43 -3.72 -11.96 -20.89
CA PHE A 43 -3.27 -11.37 -19.63
C PHE A 43 -3.86 -9.98 -19.35
N GLY A 44 -4.66 -9.42 -20.27
CA GLY A 44 -5.30 -8.12 -20.06
C GLY A 44 -4.29 -7.01 -19.83
N LEU A 45 -3.14 -7.09 -20.51
CA LEU A 45 -2.06 -6.12 -20.38
C LEU A 45 -2.61 -4.74 -20.75
N THR A 46 -2.73 -3.86 -19.76
CA THR A 46 -3.46 -2.58 -19.87
C THR A 46 -2.72 -1.52 -20.71
N GLY A 47 -1.64 -1.90 -21.40
CA GLY A 47 -0.81 -0.98 -22.20
C GLY A 47 -0.04 0.04 -21.38
N LYS A 48 -0.01 -0.10 -20.04
CA LYS A 48 0.83 0.69 -19.12
C LYS A 48 2.18 0.05 -18.88
N GLU A 49 2.60 -0.83 -19.78
CA GLU A 49 3.82 -1.58 -19.63
C GLU A 49 5.04 -0.73 -19.97
N ILE A 50 6.09 -1.01 -19.24
CA ILE A 50 7.39 -0.38 -19.40
C ILE A 50 8.00 -0.95 -20.67
N ASP A 51 8.18 -0.11 -21.68
CA ASP A 51 8.90 -0.48 -22.89
C ASP A 51 10.41 -0.47 -22.58
N PRO A 52 11.08 -1.65 -22.50
CA PRO A 52 12.47 -1.75 -22.08
C PRO A 52 13.40 -1.05 -23.07
N ASP A 53 13.08 -1.09 -24.37
CA ASP A 53 13.87 -0.42 -25.40
C ASP A 53 13.77 1.10 -25.24
N LYS A 54 12.59 1.63 -24.89
CA LYS A 54 12.47 3.07 -24.58
C LYS A 54 13.22 3.48 -23.31
N ILE A 55 13.38 2.59 -22.34
CA ILE A 55 14.23 2.85 -21.16
C ILE A 55 15.70 2.87 -21.56
N ILE A 56 16.16 1.82 -22.25
CA ILE A 56 17.56 1.65 -22.65
C ILE A 56 18.00 2.79 -23.56
N ASN A 57 17.14 3.17 -24.51
CA ASN A 57 17.41 4.23 -25.47
C ASN A 57 17.06 5.64 -24.94
N GLY A 58 16.51 5.75 -23.72
CA GLY A 58 16.19 7.03 -23.08
C GLY A 58 15.05 7.83 -23.75
N THR A 59 14.28 7.24 -24.66
CA THR A 59 13.22 7.92 -25.42
C THR A 59 11.90 8.00 -24.65
N PHE A 60 11.96 8.13 -23.32
CA PHE A 60 10.75 8.20 -22.49
C PHE A 60 10.04 9.54 -22.72
N ARG A 61 8.70 9.52 -22.77
CA ARG A 61 7.93 10.77 -22.84
C ARG A 61 8.17 11.59 -21.57
N GLU A 62 8.49 12.87 -21.72
CA GLU A 62 8.69 13.78 -20.60
C GLU A 62 7.50 13.69 -19.63
N LYS A 63 7.78 13.35 -18.37
CA LYS A 63 6.76 13.34 -17.32
C LYS A 63 6.21 14.76 -17.22
N LYS A 64 4.88 14.91 -17.21
CA LYS A 64 4.25 16.18 -16.83
C LYS A 64 4.69 16.52 -15.41
N ILE A 65 5.64 17.43 -15.28
CA ILE A 65 6.04 17.98 -14.00
C ILE A 65 4.86 18.81 -13.52
N LEU A 66 4.06 18.25 -12.61
CA LEU A 66 3.07 19.04 -11.89
C LEU A 66 3.83 20.03 -11.01
N LYS A 67 3.84 21.29 -11.42
CA LYS A 67 4.30 22.38 -10.58
C LYS A 67 3.30 22.53 -9.45
N MET A 68 3.74 22.22 -8.23
CA MET A 68 2.97 22.56 -7.05
C MET A 68 2.85 24.09 -7.00
N PRO A 69 1.67 24.63 -6.64
CA PRO A 69 1.54 26.06 -6.45
C PRO A 69 2.49 26.51 -5.33
N ASN A 70 3.30 27.54 -5.60
CA ASN A 70 4.25 28.09 -4.64
C ASN A 70 3.56 28.76 -3.45
N GLU A 71 2.32 29.19 -3.63
CA GLU A 71 1.54 29.90 -2.62
C GLU A 71 0.18 29.22 -2.47
N ILE A 72 -0.08 28.71 -1.27
CA ILE A 72 -1.38 28.18 -0.90
C ILE A 72 -2.18 29.35 -0.35
N LYS A 73 -3.27 29.72 -1.01
CA LYS A 73 -4.13 30.81 -0.52
C LYS A 73 -4.79 30.38 0.78
N GLN A 74 -4.79 31.27 1.77
CA GLN A 74 -5.42 31.02 3.08
C GLN A 74 -6.90 30.62 2.95
N GLU A 75 -7.56 31.11 1.89
CA GLU A 75 -8.94 30.83 1.51
C GLU A 75 -9.16 29.35 1.17
N GLU A 76 -8.19 28.69 0.52
CA GLU A 76 -8.24 27.28 0.14
C GLU A 76 -7.99 26.35 1.34
N ILE A 77 -7.26 26.84 2.36
CA ILE A 77 -6.96 26.11 3.60
C ILE A 77 -8.11 26.26 4.62
N SER A 78 -8.87 27.35 4.53
CA SER A 78 -9.97 27.68 5.45
C SER A 78 -11.00 26.56 5.67
N PRO A 79 -11.41 25.77 4.66
CA PRO A 79 -12.40 24.69 4.83
C PRO A 79 -11.80 23.45 5.49
N TYR A 80 -10.48 23.25 5.37
CA TYR A 80 -9.74 22.13 5.96
C TYR A 80 -9.12 22.48 7.32
N ARG A 81 -9.32 23.71 7.79
CA ARG A 81 -8.93 24.15 9.12
C ARG A 81 -9.84 23.45 10.13
N MET A 82 -9.45 22.24 10.53
CA MET A 82 -10.09 21.48 11.61
C MET A 82 -10.41 22.39 12.79
N ALA A 83 -11.54 22.11 13.44
CA ALA A 83 -12.16 22.80 14.57
C ALA A 83 -11.26 23.02 15.82
N ALA A 84 -9.95 22.80 15.72
CA ALA A 84 -9.00 22.82 16.82
C ALA A 84 -8.47 24.20 17.21
N ARG A 85 -8.83 25.30 16.51
CA ARG A 85 -8.19 26.61 16.77
C ARG A 85 -9.08 27.86 16.83
N ASN A 86 -10.39 27.76 16.62
CA ASN A 86 -11.30 28.89 16.79
C ASN A 86 -11.99 28.87 18.16
N GLY A 87 -11.18 28.97 19.23
CA GLY A 87 -11.63 29.26 20.58
C GLY A 87 -12.08 30.71 20.81
N ASN A 88 -12.51 31.43 19.75
CA ASN A 88 -12.88 32.85 19.88
C ASN A 88 -14.30 33.06 20.43
N ASN A 89 -15.15 32.03 20.42
CA ASN A 89 -16.53 32.09 20.91
C ASN A 89 -16.83 31.05 22.01
N LEU A 90 -15.81 30.64 22.77
CA LEU A 90 -16.03 29.75 23.91
C LEU A 90 -16.65 30.54 25.08
N PRO A 91 -17.77 30.08 25.65
CA PRO A 91 -18.31 30.66 26.87
C PRO A 91 -17.25 30.70 27.99
N LYS A 92 -17.23 31.77 28.79
CA LYS A 92 -16.21 31.99 29.84
C LYS A 92 -15.98 30.77 30.73
N HIS A 93 -17.06 30.07 31.11
CA HIS A 93 -16.98 28.89 31.95
C HIS A 93 -16.20 27.70 31.34
N ILE A 94 -16.13 27.59 30.00
CA ILE A 94 -15.34 26.56 29.31
C ILE A 94 -13.86 26.96 29.28
N MET A 95 -13.56 28.25 29.04
CA MET A 95 -12.20 28.78 29.12
C MET A 95 -11.59 28.58 30.50
N ASP A 96 -12.38 28.80 31.55
CA ASP A 96 -11.94 28.61 32.94
C ASP A 96 -11.65 27.15 33.26
N LYS A 97 -12.47 26.21 32.74
CA LYS A 97 -12.22 24.76 32.85
C LYS A 97 -10.94 24.34 32.14
N ILE A 98 -10.70 24.85 30.94
CA ILE A 98 -9.48 24.56 30.17
C ILE A 98 -8.25 25.06 30.94
N LYS A 99 -8.25 26.31 31.40
CA LYS A 99 -7.14 26.87 32.19
C LYS A 99 -6.88 26.06 33.46
N LYS A 100 -7.95 25.68 34.19
CA LYS A 100 -7.84 24.88 35.41
C LYS A 100 -7.27 23.48 35.16
N ASN A 101 -7.59 22.86 34.02
CA ASN A 101 -7.01 21.56 33.65
C ASN A 101 -5.54 21.66 33.23
N GLN A 102 -5.14 22.76 32.59
CA GLN A 102 -3.75 23.00 32.18
C GLN A 102 -2.85 23.44 33.35
N SER A 103 -3.42 24.02 34.41
CA SER A 103 -2.67 24.48 35.59
C SER A 103 -2.47 23.41 36.66
N LYS A 104 -3.05 22.22 36.51
CA LYS A 104 -2.78 21.11 37.44
C LYS A 104 -1.44 20.48 37.05
N PRO A 105 -0.45 20.40 37.96
CA PRO A 105 0.66 19.47 37.75
C PRO A 105 0.06 18.06 37.64
N LYS A 106 0.58 17.25 36.71
CA LYS A 106 0.26 15.82 36.67
C LYS A 106 0.79 15.22 37.97
N ASP A 107 -0.09 14.89 38.90
CA ASP A 107 0.21 13.86 39.88
C ASP A 107 0.23 12.53 39.11
N ASP A 108 1.44 12.02 38.85
CA ASP A 108 1.64 10.62 38.50
C ASP A 108 1.39 9.78 39.76
N SER A 109 0.13 9.62 40.16
CA SER A 109 -0.27 8.63 41.16
C SER A 109 -0.78 7.38 40.44
N SER A 110 0.16 6.49 40.14
CA SER A 110 -0.12 5.07 39.96
C SER A 110 -0.66 4.51 41.28
N GLU A 111 -1.97 4.36 41.41
CA GLU A 111 -2.56 3.55 42.48
C GLU A 111 -3.23 2.34 41.84
N SER A 112 -2.42 1.27 41.84
CA SER A 112 -2.83 -0.11 41.73
C SER A 112 -3.86 -0.44 42.79
N GLU A 113 -4.80 -1.30 42.40
CA GLU A 113 -5.85 -1.89 43.21
C GLU A 113 -5.31 -2.45 44.54
N ASP A 114 -6.02 -2.16 45.64
CA ASP A 114 -6.02 -3.03 46.80
C ASP A 114 -7.46 -3.30 47.26
N THR A 115 -7.83 -4.56 47.08
CA THR A 115 -9.08 -5.19 47.49
C THR A 115 -9.11 -5.41 49.01
N ASN A 116 -10.27 -5.13 49.61
CA ASN A 116 -10.66 -5.39 51.00
C ASN A 116 -10.13 -6.72 51.60
N LYS A 117 -9.61 -6.65 52.84
CA LYS A 117 -9.95 -7.62 53.89
C LYS A 117 -9.73 -7.06 55.30
#